data_AF-A0A7V1I2X7-F1
#
_entry.id   AF-A0A7V1I2X7-F1
#
_cell.length_a   1.000
_cell.length_b   1.000
_cell.length_c   1.000
_cell.angle_alpha   90.00
_cell.angle_beta   90.00
_cell.angle_gamma   90.00
#
_symmetry.space_group_name_H-M   'P 1'
#
loop_
_entity.id
_entity.type
_entity.pdbx_description
1 polymer ?
#
loop_
_entity_poly.entity_id
_entity_poly.type
_entity_poly.pdbx_seq_one_letter_code
_entity_poly.pdbx_strand_id
1 'polypeptide(L)' 'MGKTTRKEYLKAIRGRYGKAGRKEKKLILDEFCKVCGYNRKYALRLLNAKPKPPAKRPGP' A
#
# COMPACT_ATOMS: atom_id res chain seq x y z
N MET A 1 -3.22 4.72 -14.90
CA MET A 1 -2.48 5.28 -13.74
C MET A 1 -0.99 4.99 -13.87
N GLY A 2 -0.14 6.01 -13.84
CA GLY A 2 1.32 5.86 -13.86
C GLY A 2 1.88 5.30 -12.53
N LYS A 3 3.09 4.73 -12.56
CA LYS A 3 3.73 4.12 -11.37
C LYS A 3 3.93 5.13 -10.23
N THR A 4 4.20 6.40 -10.54
CA THR A 4 4.37 7.49 -9.57
C THR A 4 3.05 7.82 -8.88
N THR A 5 1.98 7.97 -9.66
CA THR A 5 0.62 8.25 -9.17
C THR A 5 0.12 7.17 -8.21
N ARG A 6 0.42 5.89 -8.51
CA ARG A 6 0.07 4.77 -7.62
C ARG A 6 0.80 4.83 -6.28
N LYS A 7 2.05 5.30 -6.25
CA LYS A 7 2.83 5.46 -5.01
C LYS A 7 2.31 6.62 -4.16
N GLU A 8 1.94 7.73 -4.78
CA GLU A 8 1.33 8.88 -4.10
C GLU A 8 -0.02 8.50 -3.50
N TYR A 9 -0.85 7.82 -4.29
CA TYR A 9 -2.13 7.31 -3.82
C TYR A 9 -1.96 6.32 -2.67
N LEU A 10 -1.00 5.37 -2.78
CA LEU A 10 -0.64 4.46 -1.68
C LEU A 10 -0.25 5.23 -0.41
N LYS A 11 0.56 6.28 -0.51
CA LYS A 11 0.99 7.08 0.65
C LYS A 11 -0.19 7.79 1.31
N ALA A 12 -1.12 8.32 0.52
CA ALA A 12 -2.32 8.99 1.01
C ALA A 12 -3.30 8.03 1.72
N ILE A 13 -3.55 6.84 1.16
CA ILE A 13 -4.48 5.86 1.77
C ILE A 13 -3.87 5.13 2.95
N ARG A 14 -2.53 5.01 3.04
CA ARG A 14 -1.84 4.28 4.11
C ARG A 14 -2.15 4.84 5.50
N GLY A 15 -2.23 6.17 5.64
CA GLY A 15 -2.64 6.81 6.89
C GLY A 15 -4.07 6.47 7.30
N ARG A 16 -5.00 6.47 6.33
CA ARG A 16 -6.40 6.07 6.55
C ARG A 16 -6.52 4.58 6.90
N TYR A 17 -5.86 3.72 6.13
CA TYR A 17 -5.84 2.28 6.37
C TYR A 17 -5.26 1.91 7.74
N GLY A 18 -4.23 2.62 8.21
CA GLY A 18 -3.64 2.41 9.52
C GLY A 18 -4.58 2.71 10.69
N LYS A 19 -5.39 3.78 10.57
CA LYS A 19 -6.34 4.24 11.60
C LYS A 19 -7.72 3.57 11.50
N ALA A 20 -8.03 2.96 10.36
CA ALA A 20 -9.32 2.35 10.07
C ALA A 20 -9.60 1.06 10.88
N GLY A 21 -10.86 0.84 11.22
CA GLY A 21 -11.35 -0.42 11.79
C GLY A 21 -11.36 -1.57 10.78
N ARG A 22 -11.71 -2.79 11.21
CA ARG A 22 -11.68 -3.99 10.36
C ARG A 22 -12.59 -3.87 9.12
N LYS A 23 -13.79 -3.28 9.27
CA LYS A 23 -14.75 -3.07 8.18
C LYS A 23 -14.25 -2.01 7.19
N GLU A 24 -13.77 -0.87 7.68
CA GLU A 24 -13.23 0.20 6.84
C GLU A 24 -11.95 -0.21 6.10
N LYS A 25 -11.06 -0.98 6.74
CA LYS A 25 -9.87 -1.55 6.09
C LYS A 25 -10.24 -2.38 4.87
N LYS A 26 -11.33 -3.15 4.93
CA LYS A 26 -11.82 -3.92 3.77
C LYS A 26 -12.22 -3.00 2.62
N LEU A 27 -12.98 -1.94 2.91
CA LEU A 27 -13.42 -0.96 1.92
C LEU A 27 -12.25 -0.22 1.27
N ILE A 28 -11.33 0.30 2.09
CA ILE A 28 -10.12 1.01 1.60
C ILE A 28 -9.27 0.09 0.72
N LEU A 29 -9.14 -1.17 1.11
CA LEU A 29 -8.37 -2.15 0.34
C LEU A 29 -9.04 -2.46 -1.01
N ASP A 30 -10.37 -2.64 -1.04
CA ASP A 30 -11.11 -2.90 -2.29
C ASP A 30 -11.07 -1.69 -3.24
N GLU A 31 -11.22 -0.48 -2.71
CA GLU A 31 -11.05 0.76 -3.49
C GLU A 31 -9.64 0.83 -4.08
N PHE A 32 -8.60 0.60 -3.28
CA PHE A 32 -7.21 0.63 -3.74
C PHE A 32 -6.94 -0.40 -4.84
N CYS A 33 -7.50 -1.61 -4.72
CA CYS A 33 -7.40 -2.64 -5.75
C CYS A 33 -8.05 -2.19 -7.06
N LYS A 34 -9.26 -1.63 -7.01
CA LYS A 34 -9.99 -1.15 -8.19
C LYS A 34 -9.29 0.02 -8.88
N VAL A 35 -8.83 1.01 -8.12
CA VAL A 35 -8.17 2.22 -8.65
C VAL A 35 -6.81 1.89 -9.26
N CYS A 36 -6.01 1.05 -8.59
CA CYS A 36 -4.65 0.73 -9.04
C CYS A 36 -4.58 -0.47 -9.98
N GLY A 37 -5.66 -1.25 -10.13
CA GLY A 37 -5.68 -2.51 -10.87
C GLY A 37 -4.83 -3.60 -10.22
N TYR A 38 -4.74 -3.60 -8.88
CA TYR A 38 -3.93 -4.56 -8.13
C TYR A 38 -4.77 -5.69 -7.57
N ASN A 39 -4.19 -6.88 -7.51
CA ASN A 39 -4.77 -7.97 -6.74
C ASN A 39 -4.71 -7.64 -5.24
N ARG A 40 -5.78 -7.98 -4.53
CA ARG A 40 -5.92 -7.85 -3.07
C ARG A 40 -4.71 -8.31 -2.28
N LYS A 41 -4.09 -9.45 -2.62
CA LYS A 41 -2.89 -9.97 -1.94
C LYS A 41 -1.70 -9.02 -2.08
N TYR A 42 -1.53 -8.42 -3.26
CA TYR A 42 -0.45 -7.47 -3.51
C TYR A 42 -0.72 -6.12 -2.82
N ALA A 43 -1.96 -5.64 -2.92
CA ALA A 43 -2.41 -4.42 -2.26
C ALA A 43 -2.24 -4.47 -0.73
N LEU A 44 -2.64 -5.57 -0.10
CA LEU A 44 -2.43 -5.83 1.33
C LEU A 44 -0.95 -5.76 1.71
N ARG A 45 -0.09 -6.38 0.90
CA ARG A 45 1.36 -6.36 1.13
C ARG A 45 1.89 -4.93 1.10
N LEU A 46 1.47 -4.10 0.15
CA LEU A 46 1.90 -2.71 0.04
C LEU A 46 1.43 -1.86 1.23
N LEU A 47 0.18 -2.02 1.67
CA LEU A 47 -0.39 -1.29 2.79
C LEU A 47 0.22 -1.69 4.15
N ASN A 48 0.52 -2.98 4.33
CA ASN A 48 1.14 -3.50 5.56
C ASN A 48 2.67 -3.42 5.56
N ALA A 49 3.32 -3.22 4.40
CA ALA A 49 4.78 -3.17 4.32
C ALA A 49 5.31 -1.97 5.09
N LYS A 50 5.87 -2.19 6.29
CA LYS A 50 6.68 -1.18 6.99
C LYS A 50 7.75 -0.63 6.03
N PRO A 51 8.08 0.67 6.06
CA PRO A 51 9.19 1.20 5.28
C PRO A 51 10.42 0.38 5.63
N LYS A 52 10.85 -0.49 4.72
CA LYS A 52 12.04 -1.30 4.92
C LYS A 52 13.20 -0.31 4.81
N PRO A 53 14.11 -0.24 5.81
CA PRO A 53 15.32 0.53 5.61
C PRO A 53 16.01 0.02 4.34
N PRO A 54 16.65 0.91 3.55
CA PRO A 54 17.36 0.49 2.35
C PRO A 54 18.31 -0.63 2.76
N ALA A 55 18.19 -1.79 2.10
CA ALA A 55 19.04 -2.92 2.39
C ALA A 55 20.50 -2.45 2.23
N LYS A 56 21.27 -2.45 3.32
CA LYS A 56 22.72 -2.28 3.24
C LYS A 56 23.21 -3.40 2.34
N ARG A 57 23.74 -3.03 1.16
CA ARG A 57 24.44 -4.00 0.31
C ARG A 57 25.53 -4.63 1.18
N PRO A 58 25.66 -5.97 1.24
CA PRO A 58 26.86 -6.54 1.83
C PRO A 58 28.05 -5.93 1.08
N GLY A 59 29.03 -5.44 1.84
CA GLY A 59 30.27 -4.92 1.27
C GLY A 59 31.01 -6.02 0.48
N PRO A 60 31.99 -5.63 -0.37
CA PRO A 60 32.76 -6.56 -1.17
C PRO A 60 33.43 -7.66 -0.33
#